data_AF-A0A183SZ69-F1
#
_entry.id   AF-A0A183SZ69-F1
#
_cell.length_a   1.000
_cell.length_b   1.000
_cell.length_c   1.000
_cell.angle_alpha   90.00
_cell.angle_beta   90.00
_cell.angle_gamma   90.00
#
_symmetry.space_group_name_H-M   'P 1'
#
loop_
_entity.id
_entity.type
_entity.pdbx_description
1 polymer ?
#
loop_
_entity_poly.entity_id
_entity_poly.type
_entity_poly.pdbx_seq_one_letter_code
_entity_poly.pdbx_strand_id
1 'polypeptide(L)'
;MWREARCKDYLQGLDARAHIGAILTLLDDEVYDLALSANISVATALLAVLDGLREILESSDHPWVLQADFHRRYQQPGESINDFQQALQRLGRRVFPTLDAEALSTRVLEQVVAGVHDP
;
A
#
# COMPACT_ATOMS: atom_id res chain seq x y z
N MET A 1 0.67 -4.69 15.24
CA MET A 1 -0.12 -4.07 16.33
C MET A 1 0.62 -2.97 17.11
N TRP A 2 1.86 -2.58 16.76
CA TRP A 2 2.63 -1.55 17.51
C TRP A 2 2.56 -0.12 16.92
N ARG A 3 2.19 0.02 15.63
CA ARG A 3 2.01 1.34 14.99
C ARG A 3 0.75 2.07 15.48
N GLU A 4 -0.32 1.33 15.73
CA GLU A 4 -1.60 1.88 16.22
C GLU A 4 -1.46 2.46 17.64
N ALA A 5 -0.73 1.77 18.53
CA ALA A 5 -0.48 2.25 19.89
C ALA A 5 0.33 3.56 19.90
N ARG A 6 1.39 3.66 19.07
CA ARG A 6 2.18 4.89 18.94
C ARG A 6 1.37 6.05 18.35
N CYS A 7 0.47 5.76 17.41
CA CYS A 7 -0.44 6.76 16.85
C CYS A 7 -1.41 7.28 17.93
N LYS A 8 -1.97 6.39 18.77
CA LYS A 8 -2.85 6.77 19.88
C LYS A 8 -2.13 7.62 20.94
N ASP A 9 -0.89 7.27 21.29
CA ASP A 9 -0.09 8.06 22.24
C ASP A 9 0.26 9.46 21.70
N TYR A 10 0.57 9.58 20.41
CA TYR A 10 0.89 10.87 19.78
C TYR A 10 -0.32 11.80 19.69
N LEU A 11 -1.52 11.23 19.62
CA LEU A 11 -2.78 11.96 19.49
C LEU A 11 -3.38 12.33 20.87
N GLN A 12 -3.00 11.64 21.95
CA GLN A 12 -3.45 11.94 23.32
C GLN A 12 -2.97 13.33 23.81
N GLY A 13 -3.76 14.37 23.51
CA GLY A 13 -3.55 15.73 24.02
C GLY A 13 -3.84 16.84 23.01
N LEU A 14 -4.08 16.50 21.74
CA LEU A 14 -4.43 17.47 20.71
C LEU A 14 -5.94 17.80 20.75
N ASP A 15 -6.36 19.00 20.33
CA ASP A 15 -7.79 19.22 20.06
C ASP A 15 -8.20 18.48 18.77
N ALA A 16 -9.50 18.35 18.49
CA ALA A 16 -9.99 17.58 17.34
C ALA A 16 -9.47 18.08 15.98
N ARG A 17 -9.17 19.38 15.85
CA ARG A 17 -8.61 19.97 14.63
C ARG A 17 -7.11 19.73 14.52
N ALA A 18 -6.40 19.79 15.64
CA ALA A 18 -4.99 19.43 15.73
C ALA A 18 -4.77 17.92 15.50
N HIS A 19 -5.71 17.06 15.89
CA HIS A 19 -5.73 15.63 15.55
C HIS A 19 -5.83 15.40 14.04
N ILE A 20 -6.77 16.08 13.37
CA ILE A 20 -6.95 15.95 11.92
C ILE A 20 -5.69 16.42 11.20
N GLY A 21 -5.13 17.56 11.59
CA GLY A 21 -3.85 18.05 11.05
C GLY A 21 -2.70 17.06 11.24
N ALA A 22 -2.56 16.48 12.45
CA ALA A 22 -1.53 15.49 12.74
C ALA A 22 -1.68 14.21 11.91
N ILE A 23 -2.91 13.71 11.74
CA ILE A 23 -3.20 12.53 10.90
C ILE A 23 -2.83 12.80 9.46
N LEU A 24 -3.21 13.96 8.91
CA LEU A 24 -2.87 14.34 7.54
C LEU A 24 -1.35 14.43 7.32
N THR A 25 -0.58 14.92 8.32
CA THR A 25 0.89 14.98 8.23
C THR A 25 1.59 13.63 8.32
N LEU A 26 0.89 12.58 8.75
CA LEU A 26 1.40 11.22 8.83
C LEU A 26 1.08 10.38 7.57
N LEU A 27 0.29 10.94 6.65
CA LEU A 27 0.00 10.32 5.37
C LEU A 27 1.22 10.41 4.45
N ASP A 28 1.37 9.39 3.60
CA ASP A 28 2.31 9.46 2.48
C ASP A 28 1.80 10.48 1.44
N ASP A 29 2.70 11.03 0.63
CA ASP A 29 2.39 12.13 -0.29
C ASP A 29 1.26 11.77 -1.26
N GLU A 30 1.23 10.53 -1.78
CA GLU A 30 0.15 10.04 -2.65
C GLU A 30 -1.21 9.95 -1.93
N VAL A 31 -1.23 9.48 -0.67
CA VAL A 31 -2.46 9.38 0.12
C VAL A 31 -2.96 10.77 0.50
N TYR A 32 -2.04 11.69 0.79
CA TYR A 32 -2.35 13.08 1.08
C TYR A 32 -2.97 13.78 -0.13
N ASP A 33 -2.41 13.60 -1.32
CA ASP A 33 -2.95 14.17 -2.56
C ASP A 33 -4.34 13.62 -2.89
N LEU A 34 -4.56 12.31 -2.68
CA LEU A 34 -5.87 11.70 -2.82
C LEU A 34 -6.86 12.26 -1.80
N ALA A 35 -6.47 12.38 -0.53
CA ALA A 35 -7.29 12.97 0.53
C ALA A 35 -7.63 14.44 0.24
N LEU A 36 -6.69 15.19 -0.35
CA LEU A 36 -6.92 16.55 -0.82
C LEU A 36 -7.92 16.59 -1.97
N SER A 37 -7.78 15.70 -2.96
CA SER A 37 -8.69 15.62 -4.12
C SER A 37 -10.12 15.22 -3.73
N ALA A 38 -10.24 14.38 -2.71
CA ALA A 38 -11.52 13.95 -2.14
C ALA A 38 -12.11 14.94 -1.13
N ASN A 39 -11.46 16.10 -0.92
CA ASN A 39 -11.89 17.14 0.01
C ASN A 39 -12.01 16.64 1.47
N ILE A 40 -11.23 15.62 1.82
CA ILE A 40 -11.18 15.05 3.17
C ILE A 40 -10.38 15.96 4.10
N SER A 41 -9.36 16.65 3.58
CA SER A 41 -8.49 17.55 4.34
C SER A 41 -9.20 18.77 4.95
N VAL A 42 -10.38 19.13 4.43
CA VAL A 42 -11.19 20.25 4.95
C VAL A 42 -12.30 19.80 5.90
N ALA A 43 -12.46 18.50 6.12
CA ALA A 43 -13.46 17.99 7.06
C ALA A 43 -13.11 18.40 8.50
N THR A 44 -14.12 18.83 9.25
CA THR A 44 -13.97 19.31 10.63
C THR A 44 -14.22 18.21 11.67
N ALA A 45 -14.80 17.09 11.25
CA ALA A 45 -15.08 15.94 12.09
C ALA A 45 -14.05 14.84 11.86
N LEU A 46 -13.37 14.41 12.93
CA LEU A 46 -12.33 13.38 12.88
C LEU A 46 -12.86 12.05 12.29
N LEU A 47 -14.10 11.66 12.63
CA LEU A 47 -14.72 10.45 12.09
C LEU A 47 -14.91 10.53 10.57
N ALA A 48 -15.34 11.68 10.04
CA ALA A 48 -15.48 11.86 8.60
C ALA A 48 -14.13 11.79 7.86
N VAL A 49 -13.05 12.26 8.49
CA VAL A 49 -11.69 12.12 7.96
C VAL A 49 -11.27 10.65 7.92
N LEU A 50 -11.50 9.91 9.01
CA LEU A 50 -11.14 8.49 9.09
C LEU A 50 -11.96 7.62 8.13
N ASP A 51 -13.26 7.88 8.00
CA ASP A 51 -14.15 7.16 7.08
C ASP A 51 -13.79 7.45 5.61
N GLY A 52 -13.48 8.71 5.27
CA GLY A 52 -13.03 9.07 3.93
C GLY A 52 -11.66 8.45 3.59
N LEU A 53 -10.72 8.46 4.53
CA LEU A 53 -9.42 7.79 4.34
C LEU A 53 -9.60 6.28 4.17
N ARG A 54 -10.51 5.68 4.95
CA ARG A 54 -10.84 4.26 4.82
C ARG A 54 -11.41 3.96 3.44
N GLU A 55 -12.34 4.78 2.94
CA GLU A 55 -12.91 4.61 1.60
C GLU A 55 -11.85 4.74 0.50
N ILE A 56 -10.91 5.69 0.59
CA ILE A 56 -9.78 5.81 -0.33
C ILE A 56 -8.88 4.56 -0.27
N LEU A 57 -8.54 4.09 0.92
CA LEU A 57 -7.67 2.94 1.11
C LEU A 57 -8.33 1.62 0.70
N GLU A 58 -9.64 1.51 0.82
CA GLU A 58 -10.42 0.32 0.42
C GLU A 58 -10.79 0.35 -1.08
N SER A 59 -10.90 1.53 -1.70
CA SER A 59 -11.26 1.69 -3.12
C SER A 59 -10.05 1.80 -4.06
N SER A 60 -8.88 2.17 -3.54
CA SER A 60 -7.66 2.24 -4.34
C SER A 60 -6.90 0.92 -4.33
N ASP A 61 -6.49 0.46 -5.51
CA ASP A 61 -5.36 -0.44 -5.70
C ASP A 61 -4.07 0.34 -5.33
N HIS A 62 -3.92 0.72 -4.06
CA HIS A 62 -2.83 1.59 -3.65
C HIS A 62 -1.49 0.93 -4.00
N PRO A 63 -0.52 1.68 -4.59
CA PRO A 63 0.78 1.14 -4.97
C PRO A 63 1.44 0.27 -3.89
N TRP A 64 1.34 0.62 -2.60
CA TRP A 64 1.89 -0.19 -1.51
C TRP A 64 1.16 -1.53 -1.33
N VAL A 65 -0.15 -1.61 -1.56
CA VAL A 65 -0.94 -2.84 -1.46
C VAL A 65 -0.52 -3.80 -2.57
N LEU A 66 -0.49 -3.31 -3.81
CA LEU A 66 -0.03 -4.10 -4.95
C LEU A 66 1.43 -4.53 -4.77
N GLN A 67 2.29 -3.65 -4.24
CA GLN A 67 3.67 -3.97 -3.94
C GLN A 67 3.77 -5.02 -2.83
N ALA A 68 2.96 -4.94 -1.79
CA ALA A 68 2.90 -5.94 -0.74
C ALA A 68 2.43 -7.29 -1.29
N ASP A 69 1.43 -7.30 -2.18
CA ASP A 69 0.95 -8.51 -2.84
C ASP A 69 2.02 -9.16 -3.71
N PHE A 70 2.82 -8.36 -4.42
CA PHE A 70 3.96 -8.85 -5.19
C PHE A 70 5.01 -9.52 -4.29
N HIS A 71 5.40 -8.90 -3.17
CA HIS A 71 6.38 -9.47 -2.25
C HIS A 71 5.86 -10.66 -1.44
N ARG A 72 4.53 -10.75 -1.24
CA ARG A 72 3.88 -11.88 -0.55
C ARG A 72 3.57 -13.05 -1.48
N ARG A 73 3.86 -12.92 -2.77
CA ARG A 73 3.56 -13.97 -3.74
C ARG A 73 4.65 -15.04 -3.70
N TYR A 74 4.29 -16.19 -3.13
CA TYR A 74 5.07 -17.43 -3.12
C TYR A 74 4.47 -18.45 -4.07
N GLN A 75 5.29 -19.34 -4.64
CA GLN A 75 4.85 -20.44 -5.50
C GLN A 75 3.78 -21.26 -4.78
N GLN A 76 2.62 -21.44 -5.40
CA GLN A 76 1.55 -22.24 -4.81
C GLN A 76 1.83 -23.74 -4.98
N PRO A 77 1.31 -24.60 -4.09
CA PRO A 77 1.39 -26.05 -4.28
C PRO A 77 0.82 -26.47 -5.63
N GLY A 78 1.62 -27.19 -6.42
CA GLY A 78 1.24 -27.65 -7.76
C GLY A 78 1.34 -26.58 -8.86
N GLU A 79 1.72 -25.35 -8.55
CA GLU A 79 2.03 -24.32 -9.54
C GLU A 79 3.41 -24.58 -10.15
N SER A 80 3.51 -24.55 -11.48
CA SER A 80 4.82 -24.65 -12.13
C SER A 80 5.62 -23.37 -11.93
N ILE A 81 6.95 -23.47 -11.95
CA ILE A 81 7.83 -22.29 -11.86
C ILE A 81 7.52 -21.27 -12.98
N ASN A 82 7.15 -21.75 -14.17
CA ASN A 82 6.80 -20.88 -15.28
C ASN A 82 5.49 -20.12 -15.04
N ASP A 83 4.47 -20.79 -14.50
CA ASP A 83 3.19 -20.16 -14.16
C ASP A 83 3.36 -19.12 -13.04
N PHE A 84 4.19 -19.45 -12.05
CA PHE A 84 4.57 -18.54 -10.98
C PHE A 84 5.28 -17.30 -11.52
N GLN A 85 6.27 -17.47 -12.39
CA GLN A 85 6.98 -16.36 -13.03
C GLN A 85 6.03 -15.50 -13.87
N GLN A 86 5.11 -16.09 -14.65
CA GLN A 86 4.12 -15.33 -15.41
C GLN A 86 3.16 -14.55 -14.50
N ALA A 87 2.73 -15.14 -13.38
CA ALA A 87 1.91 -14.46 -12.40
C ALA A 87 2.63 -13.25 -11.80
N LEU A 88 3.92 -13.40 -11.45
CA LEU A 88 4.76 -12.31 -10.97
C LEU A 88 4.97 -11.23 -12.04
N GLN A 89 5.14 -11.58 -13.31
CA GLN A 89 5.24 -10.58 -14.39
C GLN A 89 3.95 -9.76 -14.52
N ARG A 90 2.77 -10.41 -14.45
CA ARG A 90 1.48 -9.71 -14.51
C ARG A 90 1.31 -8.77 -13.32
N LEU A 91 1.67 -9.22 -12.11
CA LEU A 91 1.64 -8.38 -10.90
C LEU A 91 2.64 -7.24 -11.01
N GLY A 92 3.89 -7.51 -11.37
CA GLY A 92 4.95 -6.53 -11.48
C GLY A 92 4.63 -5.40 -12.45
N ARG A 93 3.95 -5.66 -13.58
CA ARG A 93 3.47 -4.61 -14.49
C ARG A 93 2.44 -3.68 -13.86
N ARG A 94 1.62 -4.18 -12.94
CA ARG A 94 0.64 -3.37 -12.20
C ARG A 94 1.30 -2.55 -11.09
N VAL A 95 2.30 -3.14 -10.41
CA VAL A 95 3.03 -2.51 -9.31
C VAL A 95 4.01 -1.44 -9.80
N PHE A 96 4.67 -1.71 -10.93
CA PHE A 96 5.75 -0.90 -11.47
C PHE A 96 5.47 -0.48 -12.91
N PRO A 97 4.42 0.32 -13.17
CA PRO A 97 4.02 0.67 -14.53
C PRO A 97 5.04 1.55 -15.27
N THR A 98 5.95 2.21 -14.53
CA THR A 98 6.96 3.13 -15.06
C THR A 98 8.32 2.48 -15.29
N LEU A 99 8.56 1.25 -14.80
CA LEU A 99 9.81 0.56 -15.05
C LEU A 99 9.87 0.08 -16.49
N ASP A 100 11.06 0.17 -17.09
CA ASP A 100 11.34 -0.51 -18.35
C ASP A 100 11.33 -2.04 -18.18
N ALA A 101 11.40 -2.73 -19.31
CA ALA A 101 11.32 -4.20 -19.33
C ALA A 101 12.48 -4.88 -18.58
N GLU A 102 13.66 -4.26 -18.52
CA GLU A 102 14.85 -4.83 -17.88
C GLU A 102 14.77 -4.69 -16.36
N ALA A 103 14.44 -3.49 -15.89
CA ALA A 103 14.24 -3.20 -14.48
C ALA A 103 13.07 -4.03 -13.91
N LEU A 104 11.97 -4.16 -14.67
CA LEU A 104 10.86 -5.03 -14.28
C LEU A 104 11.28 -6.51 -14.22
N SER A 105 12.05 -7.00 -15.21
CA SER A 105 12.53 -8.39 -15.22
C SER A 105 13.42 -8.68 -14.02
N THR A 106 14.26 -7.71 -13.63
CA THR A 106 15.09 -7.81 -12.43
C THR A 106 14.24 -7.98 -11.17
N ARG A 107 13.22 -7.13 -10.98
CA ARG A 107 12.29 -7.24 -9.83
C ARG A 107 11.55 -8.58 -9.79
N VAL A 108 11.12 -9.06 -10.95
CA VAL A 108 10.45 -10.37 -11.07
C VAL A 108 11.41 -11.50 -10.68
N LEU A 109 12.66 -11.46 -11.14
CA LEU A 109 13.64 -12.49 -10.83
C LEU A 109 13.98 -12.51 -9.33
N GLU A 110 14.18 -11.34 -8.72
CA GLU A 110 14.37 -11.21 -7.27
C GLU A 110 13.24 -11.91 -6.50
N GLN A 111 11.98 -11.67 -6.92
CA GLN A 111 10.82 -12.27 -6.26
C GLN A 111 10.64 -13.76 -6.58
N VAL A 112 11.01 -14.22 -7.77
CA VAL A 112 11.04 -15.66 -8.09
C VAL A 112 12.00 -16.37 -7.15
N VAL A 113 13.22 -15.85 -6.98
CA VAL A 113 14.23 -16.45 -6.09
C VAL A 113 13.76 -16.46 -4.64
N ALA A 114 13.13 -15.38 -4.17
CA ALA A 114 12.61 -15.30 -2.80
C ALA A 114 11.35 -16.15 -2.57
N GLY A 115 10.55 -16.38 -3.63
CA GLY A 115 9.20 -16.93 -3.52
C GLY A 115 9.04 -18.39 -3.98
N VAL A 116 10.06 -18.99 -4.59
CA VAL A 116 10.05 -20.43 -4.90
C VAL A 116 10.07 -21.22 -3.60
N HIS A 117 9.13 -22.15 -3.46
CA HIS A 117 9.18 -23.16 -2.41
C HIS A 117 9.96 -24.36 -2.95
N ASP A 118 10.98 -24.80 -2.22
CA ASP A 118 11.66 -26.06 -2.53
C ASP A 118 10.62 -27.20 -2.47
N PRO A 119 10.54 -28.07 -3.50
CA PRO A 119 9.58 -29.17 -3.55
C PRO A 119 9.79 -30.23 -2.46
#